data_AF-A0A831KCA1-F1
#
_entry.id   AF-A0A831KCA1-F1
#
_cell.length_a   1.000
_cell.length_b   1.000
_cell.length_c   1.000
_cell.angle_alpha   90.00
_cell.angle_beta   90.00
_cell.angle_gamma   90.00
#
_symmetry.space_group_name_H-M   'P 1'
#
loop_
_entity.id
_entity.type
_entity.pdbx_description
1 polymer ?
#
loop_
_entity_poly.entity_id
_entity_poly.type
_entity_poly.pdbx_seq_one_letter_code
_entity_poly.pdbx_strand_id
1 'polypeptide(L)'
;MENHGNNWNTSEKIDSMGKPKLDSLKEQILEVEEMIKERNTLSKNFVKEGEDMKSNIKTFLIENAPEGEGDSEFARERSELRKKQIEISELQLNEKVNCWRDIALLKKEMRESAKELNEKESRAKILGDILTE
;
A
#
# COMPACT_ATOMS: atom_id res chain seq x y z
N MET A 1 11.24 62.42 -23.34
CA MET A 1 10.25 61.35 -23.17
C MET A 1 11.03 60.14 -22.71
N GLU A 2 11.03 59.87 -21.41
CA GLU A 2 11.75 58.76 -20.81
C GLU A 2 11.04 57.46 -21.18
N ASN A 3 11.76 56.59 -21.88
CA ASN A 3 11.29 55.26 -22.24
C ASN A 3 11.37 54.41 -20.98
N HIS A 4 10.27 54.30 -20.23
CA HIS A 4 10.13 53.28 -19.19
C HIS A 4 10.08 51.92 -19.88
N GLY A 5 11.26 51.30 -20.01
CA GLY A 5 11.36 49.89 -20.33
C GLY A 5 10.67 49.11 -19.23
N ASN A 6 9.46 48.62 -19.52
CA ASN A 6 8.79 47.65 -18.67
C ASN A 6 9.69 46.42 -18.59
N ASN A 7 10.41 46.28 -17.47
CA ASN A 7 11.13 45.08 -17.12
C ASN A 7 10.08 44.02 -16.77
N TRP A 8 9.64 43.27 -17.78
CA TRP A 8 8.76 42.13 -17.57
C TRP A 8 9.58 41.06 -16.83
N ASN A 9 9.45 41.02 -15.50
CA ASN A 9 9.98 39.98 -14.64
C ASN A 9 9.16 38.69 -14.81
N THR A 10 9.18 38.15 -16.03
CA THR A 10 8.39 36.97 -16.45
C THR A 10 8.98 35.66 -15.94
N SER A 11 10.26 35.61 -15.60
CA SER A 11 10.92 34.39 -15.10
C SER A 11 10.39 33.99 -13.71
N GLU A 12 10.29 34.92 -12.76
CA GLU A 12 9.77 34.64 -11.40
C GLU A 12 8.29 34.22 -11.39
N LYS A 13 7.50 34.72 -12.36
CA LYS A 13 6.07 34.38 -12.48
C LYS A 13 5.82 33.01 -13.12
N ILE A 14 6.71 32.56 -14.01
CA ILE A 14 6.59 31.24 -14.66
C ILE A 14 7.01 30.13 -13.71
N ASP A 15 8.10 30.32 -12.95
CA ASP A 15 8.57 29.35 -11.94
C ASP A 15 7.55 29.11 -10.82
N SER A 16 6.82 30.15 -10.41
CA SER A 16 5.79 30.04 -9.36
C SER A 16 4.49 29.36 -9.82
N MET A 17 4.18 29.34 -11.12
CA MET A 17 2.95 28.74 -11.65
C MET A 17 3.00 27.20 -11.73
N GLY A 18 4.18 26.61 -11.94
CA GLY A 18 4.35 25.15 -12.06
C GLY A 18 4.62 24.44 -10.74
N LYS A 19 5.20 25.14 -9.76
CA LYS A 19 5.66 24.58 -8.49
C LYS A 19 4.56 23.92 -7.65
N PRO A 20 3.37 24.51 -7.45
CA PRO A 20 2.30 23.86 -6.67
C PRO A 20 1.84 22.52 -7.25
N LYS A 21 1.86 22.38 -8.59
CA LYS A 21 1.46 21.15 -9.26
C LYS A 21 2.55 20.07 -9.20
N LEU A 22 3.82 20.47 -9.16
CA LEU A 22 4.94 19.56 -8.92
C LEU A 22 4.95 19.07 -7.48
N ASP A 23 4.74 19.97 -6.53
CA ASP A 23 4.70 19.65 -5.10
C ASP A 23 3.53 18.71 -4.79
N SER A 24 2.34 18.98 -5.36
CA SER A 24 1.18 18.08 -5.23
C SER A 24 1.45 16.66 -5.80
N LEU A 25 2.17 16.54 -6.92
CA LEU A 25 2.53 15.22 -7.47
C LEU A 25 3.54 14.49 -6.57
N LYS A 26 4.48 15.21 -5.95
CA LYS A 26 5.43 14.65 -4.98
C LYS A 26 4.71 14.15 -3.74
N GLU A 27 3.79 14.94 -3.21
CA GLU A 27 2.95 14.56 -2.07
C GLU A 27 2.12 13.31 -2.38
N GLN A 28 1.48 13.25 -3.56
CA GLN A 28 0.72 12.07 -3.97
C GLN A 28 1.60 10.81 -4.04
N ILE A 29 2.81 10.90 -4.58
CA ILE A 29 3.74 9.76 -4.63
C ILE A 29 4.08 9.28 -3.21
N LEU A 30 4.39 10.21 -2.31
CA LEU A 30 4.71 9.89 -0.91
C LEU A 30 3.53 9.25 -0.18
N GLU A 31 2.32 9.75 -0.41
CA GLU A 31 1.09 9.16 0.14
C GLU A 31 0.90 7.72 -0.33
N VAL A 32 1.05 7.46 -1.64
CA VAL A 32 0.94 6.10 -2.20
C VAL A 32 2.02 5.17 -1.65
N GLU A 33 3.26 5.66 -1.45
CA GLU A 33 4.32 4.88 -0.81
C GLU A 33 3.95 4.48 0.63
N GLU A 34 3.34 5.39 1.39
CA GLU A 34 2.89 5.11 2.75
C GLU A 34 1.75 4.10 2.75
N MET A 35 0.75 4.26 1.87
CA MET A 35 -0.34 3.29 1.69
C MET A 35 0.19 1.88 1.38
N ILE A 36 1.24 1.75 0.57
CA ILE A 36 1.87 0.46 0.28
C ILE A 36 2.49 -0.15 1.56
N LYS A 37 3.15 0.64 2.41
CA LYS A 37 3.73 0.16 3.68
C LYS A 37 2.64 -0.26 4.66
N GLU A 38 1.61 0.55 4.81
CA GLU A 38 0.47 0.28 5.68
C GLU A 38 -0.25 -1.00 5.24
N ARG A 39 -0.52 -1.17 3.93
CA ARG A 39 -1.17 -2.36 3.40
C ARG A 39 -0.38 -3.64 3.64
N ASN A 40 0.95 -3.58 3.47
CA ASN A 40 1.85 -4.69 3.79
C ASN A 40 1.81 -5.05 5.28
N THR A 41 1.83 -4.02 6.14
CA THR A 41 1.78 -4.20 7.60
C THR A 41 0.47 -4.84 8.02
N LEU A 42 -0.66 -4.35 7.49
CA LEU A 42 -1.98 -4.91 7.73
C LEU A 42 -2.04 -6.39 7.35
N SER A 43 -1.55 -6.74 6.16
CA SER A 43 -1.55 -8.13 5.68
C SER A 43 -0.70 -9.05 6.55
N LYS A 44 0.48 -8.58 7.00
CA LYS A 44 1.34 -9.33 7.93
C LYS A 44 0.65 -9.57 9.27
N ASN A 45 -0.02 -8.56 9.81
CA ASN A 45 -0.75 -8.67 11.08
C ASN A 45 -1.92 -9.64 10.95
N PHE A 46 -2.71 -9.53 9.89
CA PHE A 46 -3.82 -10.46 9.61
C PHE A 46 -3.35 -11.91 9.51
N VAL A 47 -2.26 -12.16 8.77
CA VAL A 47 -1.69 -13.51 8.66
C VAL A 47 -1.21 -14.00 10.02
N LYS A 48 -0.55 -13.15 10.82
CA LYS A 48 -0.07 -13.51 12.16
C LYS A 48 -1.23 -13.89 13.09
N GLU A 49 -2.29 -13.08 13.14
CA GLU A 49 -3.49 -13.39 13.93
C GLU A 49 -4.11 -14.73 13.54
N GLY A 50 -4.14 -15.05 12.23
CA GLY A 50 -4.55 -16.37 11.74
C GLY A 50 -3.68 -17.53 12.24
N GLU A 51 -2.36 -17.35 12.29
CA GLU A 51 -1.46 -18.37 12.86
C GLU A 51 -1.66 -18.53 14.36
N ASP A 52 -1.81 -17.42 15.09
CA ASP A 52 -2.06 -17.42 16.53
C ASP A 52 -3.38 -18.15 16.86
N MET A 53 -4.44 -17.91 16.08
CA MET A 53 -5.71 -18.63 16.20
C MET A 53 -5.56 -20.14 15.94
N LYS A 54 -4.85 -20.54 14.87
CA LYS A 54 -4.61 -21.97 14.59
C LYS A 54 -3.80 -22.63 15.68
N SER A 55 -2.82 -21.93 16.25
CA SER A 55 -2.01 -22.39 17.38
C SER A 55 -2.88 -22.60 18.62
N ASN A 56 -3.74 -21.65 18.97
CA ASN A 56 -4.67 -21.76 20.09
C ASN A 56 -5.63 -22.94 19.93
N ILE A 57 -6.19 -23.15 18.72
CA ILE A 57 -7.01 -24.33 18.43
C ILE A 57 -6.21 -25.62 18.64
N LYS A 58 -4.96 -25.67 18.16
CA LYS A 58 -4.11 -26.85 18.33
C LYS A 58 -3.83 -27.13 19.80
N THR A 59 -3.50 -26.11 20.60
CA THR A 59 -3.27 -26.24 22.04
C THR A 59 -4.52 -26.76 22.75
N PHE A 60 -5.68 -26.15 22.47
CA PHE A 60 -6.96 -26.59 23.03
C PHE A 60 -7.25 -28.07 22.74
N LEU A 61 -7.01 -28.52 21.50
CA LEU A 61 -7.21 -29.91 21.10
C LEU A 61 -6.27 -30.91 21.80
N ILE A 62 -5.08 -30.47 22.20
CA ILE A 62 -4.11 -31.29 22.94
C ILE A 62 -4.50 -31.36 24.42
N GLU A 63 -4.80 -30.22 25.03
CA GLU A 63 -5.14 -30.11 26.45
C GLU A 63 -6.43 -30.83 26.83
N ASN A 64 -7.38 -30.94 25.90
CA ASN A 64 -8.68 -31.55 26.14
C ASN A 64 -8.82 -32.94 25.49
N ALA A 65 -7.72 -33.55 25.04
CA ALA A 65 -7.77 -34.88 24.43
C ALA A 65 -8.30 -35.92 25.44
N PRO A 66 -9.36 -36.70 25.12
CA PRO A 66 -9.89 -37.72 26.00
C PRO A 66 -8.84 -38.80 26.25
N GLU A 67 -8.79 -39.33 27.47
CA GLU A 67 -7.90 -40.44 27.86
C GLU A 67 -8.33 -41.81 27.30
N GLY A 68 -9.25 -41.86 26.31
CA GLY A 68 -9.74 -43.12 25.72
C GLY A 68 -10.43 -42.96 24.35
N GLU A 69 -10.65 -44.09 23.66
CA GLU A 69 -11.09 -44.13 22.25
C GLU A 69 -12.60 -43.88 22.00
N GLY A 70 -13.40 -43.58 23.02
CA GLY A 70 -14.86 -43.75 22.95
C GLY A 70 -15.73 -42.50 22.70
N ASP A 71 -15.19 -41.28 22.77
CA ASP A 71 -16.04 -40.09 22.76
C ASP A 71 -16.35 -39.58 21.35
N SER A 72 -17.46 -40.05 20.79
CA SER A 72 -17.95 -39.65 19.46
C SER A 72 -18.28 -38.16 19.35
N GLU A 73 -18.63 -37.51 20.47
CA GLU A 73 -18.91 -36.08 20.49
C GLU A 73 -17.61 -35.28 20.41
N PHE A 74 -16.60 -35.68 21.18
CA PHE A 74 -15.25 -35.10 21.08
C PHE A 74 -14.64 -35.28 19.68
N ALA A 75 -14.84 -36.46 19.05
CA ALA A 75 -14.36 -36.71 17.70
C ALA A 75 -14.99 -35.75 16.67
N ARG A 76 -16.29 -35.45 16.83
CA ARG A 76 -17.01 -34.48 15.98
C ARG A 76 -16.49 -33.06 16.20
N GLU A 77 -16.36 -32.62 17.45
CA GLU A 77 -15.84 -31.28 17.76
C GLU A 77 -14.40 -31.07 17.26
N ARG A 78 -13.57 -32.11 17.36
CA ARG A 78 -12.21 -32.09 16.79
C ARG A 78 -12.22 -31.93 15.28
N SER A 79 -13.17 -32.57 14.59
CA SER A 79 -13.35 -32.43 13.14
C SER A 79 -13.73 -31.00 12.77
N GLU A 80 -14.66 -30.39 13.50
CA GLU A 80 -15.08 -29.01 13.29
C GLU A 80 -13.93 -28.01 13.55
N LEU A 81 -13.16 -28.20 14.62
CA LEU A 81 -12.00 -27.36 14.92
C LEU A 81 -10.92 -27.46 13.83
N ARG A 82 -10.69 -28.65 13.27
CA ARG A 82 -9.78 -28.83 12.13
C ARG A 82 -10.31 -28.15 10.87
N LYS A 83 -11.62 -28.24 10.62
CA LYS A 83 -12.26 -27.51 9.52
C LYS A 83 -12.08 -26.00 9.67
N LYS A 84 -12.24 -25.46 10.88
CA LYS A 84 -11.97 -24.05 11.17
C LYS A 84 -10.52 -23.65 10.91
N GLN A 85 -9.54 -24.52 11.20
CA GLN A 85 -8.13 -24.25 10.84
C GLN A 85 -7.91 -24.18 9.32
N ILE A 86 -8.63 -25.00 8.55
CA ILE A 86 -8.60 -24.95 7.08
C ILE A 86 -9.23 -23.63 6.59
N GLU A 87 -10.42 -23.28 7.08
CA GLU A 87 -11.09 -22.01 6.75
C GLU A 87 -10.20 -20.79 7.06
N ILE A 88 -9.51 -20.78 8.21
CA ILE A 88 -8.54 -19.72 8.53
C ILE A 88 -7.41 -19.67 7.49
N SER A 89 -6.90 -20.82 7.07
CA SER A 89 -5.82 -20.90 6.07
C SER A 89 -6.27 -20.40 4.69
N GLU A 90 -7.52 -20.69 4.30
CA GLU A 90 -8.14 -20.16 3.09
C GLU A 90 -8.28 -18.63 3.14
N LEU A 91 -8.73 -18.09 4.27
CA LEU A 91 -8.81 -16.64 4.49
C LEU A 91 -7.43 -15.98 4.42
N GLN A 92 -6.40 -16.57 5.03
CA GLN A 92 -5.02 -16.08 4.94
C GLN A 92 -4.50 -16.10 3.49
N LEU A 93 -4.84 -17.13 2.70
CA LEU A 93 -4.45 -17.20 1.30
C LEU A 93 -5.14 -16.12 0.46
N ASN A 94 -6.45 -15.94 0.66
CA ASN A 94 -7.22 -14.89 0.01
C ASN A 94 -6.67 -13.50 0.33
N GLU A 95 -6.33 -13.24 1.59
CA GLU A 95 -5.71 -11.99 2.01
C GLU A 95 -4.35 -11.76 1.33
N LYS A 96 -3.49 -12.79 1.22
CA LYS A 96 -2.21 -12.66 0.50
C LYS A 96 -2.40 -12.28 -0.97
N VAL A 97 -3.37 -12.90 -1.64
CA VAL A 97 -3.70 -12.60 -3.04
C VAL A 97 -4.26 -11.19 -3.18
N ASN A 98 -5.16 -10.78 -2.29
CA ASN A 98 -5.76 -9.44 -2.32
C ASN A 98 -4.71 -8.36 -2.03
N CYS A 99 -3.90 -8.54 -1.00
CA CYS A 99 -2.78 -7.64 -0.69
C CYS A 99 -1.83 -7.47 -1.88
N TRP A 100 -1.50 -8.57 -2.58
CA TRP A 100 -0.68 -8.50 -3.79
C TRP A 100 -1.36 -7.67 -4.89
N ARG A 101 -2.66 -7.88 -5.14
CA ARG A 101 -3.43 -7.09 -6.12
C ARG A 101 -3.46 -5.61 -5.76
N ASP A 102 -3.76 -5.28 -4.50
CA ASP A 102 -3.82 -3.91 -3.99
C ASP A 102 -2.47 -3.20 -4.19
N ILE A 103 -1.37 -3.84 -3.76
CA ILE A 103 -0.02 -3.29 -3.94
C ILE A 103 0.32 -3.13 -5.42
N ALA A 104 -0.09 -4.06 -6.28
CA ALA A 104 0.17 -3.96 -7.71
C ALA A 104 -0.55 -2.74 -8.33
N LEU A 105 -1.78 -2.45 -7.89
CA LEU A 105 -2.53 -1.27 -8.30
C LEU A 105 -1.89 0.02 -7.78
N LEU A 106 -1.54 0.09 -6.49
CA LEU A 106 -0.86 1.24 -5.90
C LEU A 106 0.49 1.52 -6.59
N LYS A 107 1.27 0.49 -6.90
CA LYS A 107 2.51 0.63 -7.67
C LYS A 107 2.29 1.11 -9.09
N LYS A 108 1.15 0.76 -9.70
CA LYS A 108 0.79 1.27 -11.03
C LYS A 108 0.50 2.76 -10.96
N GLU A 109 -0.33 3.19 -10.02
CA GLU A 109 -0.65 4.60 -9.78
C GLU A 109 0.62 5.42 -9.51
N MET A 110 1.48 4.93 -8.60
CA MET A 110 2.75 5.58 -8.29
C MET A 110 3.64 5.78 -9.52
N ARG A 111 3.71 4.79 -10.42
CA ARG A 111 4.48 4.91 -11.67
C ARG A 111 3.88 5.94 -12.64
N GLU A 112 2.55 6.04 -12.68
CA GLU A 112 1.84 7.02 -13.51
C GLU A 112 2.11 8.44 -12.99
N SER A 113 1.98 8.67 -11.67
CA SER A 113 2.28 9.96 -11.04
C SER A 113 3.76 10.33 -11.17
N ALA A 114 4.68 9.38 -11.00
CA ALA A 114 6.12 9.61 -11.16
C ALA A 114 6.50 9.96 -12.60
N LYS A 115 5.85 9.33 -13.59
CA LYS A 115 6.03 9.67 -15.01
C LYS A 115 5.56 11.10 -15.28
N GLU A 116 4.37 11.47 -14.80
CA GLU A 116 3.85 12.83 -14.97
C GLU A 116 4.74 13.88 -14.30
N LEU A 117 5.24 13.59 -13.10
CA LEU A 117 6.17 14.45 -12.38
C LEU A 117 7.44 14.69 -13.20
N ASN A 118 8.07 13.62 -13.68
CA ASN A 118 9.30 13.71 -14.48
C ASN A 118 9.09 14.51 -15.78
N GLU A 119 7.99 14.28 -16.49
CA GLU A 119 7.66 15.05 -17.70
C GLU A 119 7.48 16.55 -17.38
N LYS A 120 6.89 16.90 -16.23
CA LYS A 120 6.71 18.30 -15.82
C LYS A 120 8.00 18.93 -15.33
N GLU A 121 8.81 18.23 -14.54
CA GLU A 121 10.12 18.73 -14.10
C GLU A 121 11.05 18.95 -15.29
N SER A 122 11.06 18.02 -16.25
CA SER A 122 11.83 18.16 -17.50
C SER A 122 11.40 19.38 -18.31
N ARG A 123 10.08 19.62 -18.45
CA ARG A 123 9.55 20.82 -19.14
C ARG A 123 9.89 22.12 -18.41
N ALA A 124 9.74 22.14 -17.08
CA ALA A 124 10.06 23.31 -16.27
C ALA A 124 11.54 23.67 -16.41
N LYS A 125 12.43 22.67 -16.40
CA LYS A 125 13.86 22.86 -16.61
C LYS A 125 14.17 23.48 -17.98
N ILE A 126 13.62 22.93 -19.07
CA ILE A 126 13.85 23.45 -20.43
C ILE A 126 13.36 24.91 -20.54
N LEU A 127 12.20 25.23 -19.96
CA LEU A 127 11.68 26.61 -19.95
C LEU A 127 12.59 27.54 -19.16
N GLY A 128 13.12 27.08 -18.02
CA GLY A 128 14.11 27.82 -17.24
C GLY A 128 15.36 28.12 -18.07
N ASP A 129 15.92 27.10 -18.73
CA ASP A 129 17.11 27.24 -19.57
C ASP A 129 16.88 28.28 -20.69
N ILE A 130 15.74 28.22 -21.40
CA ILE A 130 15.34 29.18 -22.45
C ILE A 130 15.19 30.61 -21.92
N LEU A 131 14.66 30.79 -20.71
CA LEU A 131 14.44 32.10 -20.12
C LEU A 131 15.72 32.73 -19.55
N THR A 132 16.77 31.93 -19.38
CA THR A 132 18.10 32.37 -18.92
C THR A 132 19.12 32.57 -20.04
N GLU A 133 18.81 32.15 -21.27
CA GLU A 133 19.51 32.55 -22.51
C GLU A 133 19.06 33.94 -23.00
#